data_AF-A0AAN8SZ21-F1
#
_entry.id   AF-A0AAN8SZ21-F1
#
_cell.length_a   1.000
_cell.length_b   1.000
_cell.length_c   1.000
_cell.angle_alpha   90.00
_cell.angle_beta   90.00
_cell.angle_gamma   90.00
#
_symmetry.space_group_name_H-M   'P 1'
#
loop_
_entity.id
_entity.type
_entity.pdbx_description
1 polymer ?
#
loop_
_entity_poly.entity_id
_entity_poly.type
_entity_poly.pdbx_seq_one_letter_code
_entity_poly.pdbx_strand_id
1 'polypeptide(L)'
;MICLVFSSVSHLFACHSLKFTFFFWRLDYSGISIIIICSFFAPVYYSFCCQPHWCLLYLSSITIVGILVIITIFAPALTSGTFRSFRAVLFFAMGFSGVIPAAHAVSLYFHHPQVLVALVYEITMGLFVCCWSSVLRYKVSREMETRYI
;
A
#
# COMPACT_ATOMS: atom_id res chain seq x y z
N MET A 1 -13.19 2.48 5.93
CA MET A 1 -14.05 3.41 5.17
C MET A 1 -13.40 4.73 4.76
N ILE A 2 -12.40 5.26 5.47
CA ILE A 2 -11.82 6.60 5.20
C ILE A 2 -11.28 6.74 3.76
N CYS A 3 -10.65 5.70 3.20
CA CYS A 3 -10.10 5.72 1.84
C CYS A 3 -11.16 5.96 0.75
N LEU A 4 -12.33 5.31 0.84
CA LEU A 4 -13.39 5.46 -0.15
C LEU A 4 -14.02 6.88 -0.10
N VAL A 5 -14.11 7.46 1.10
CA VAL A 5 -14.60 8.83 1.27
C VAL A 5 -13.65 9.84 0.61
N PHE A 6 -12.33 9.69 0.79
CA PHE A 6 -11.35 10.55 0.13
C PHE A 6 -11.34 10.41 -1.40
N SER A 7 -11.54 9.20 -1.91
CA SER A 7 -11.69 8.97 -3.36
C SER A 7 -12.93 9.66 -3.93
N SER A 8 -14.09 9.53 -3.27
CA SER A 8 -15.32 10.20 -3.72
C SER A 8 -15.21 11.72 -3.69
N VAL A 9 -14.61 12.29 -2.63
CA VAL A 9 -14.46 13.75 -2.49
C VAL A 9 -13.45 14.30 -3.51
N SER A 10 -12.36 13.57 -3.78
CA SER A 10 -11.36 13.99 -4.78
C SER A 10 -11.93 14.00 -6.21
N HIS A 11 -12.79 13.05 -6.57
CA HIS A 11 -13.51 13.06 -7.85
C HIS A 11 -14.57 14.17 -7.92
N LEU A 12 -15.28 14.46 -6.82
CA LEU A 12 -16.33 15.48 -6.79
C LEU A 12 -15.76 16.90 -6.93
N PHE A 13 -14.60 17.18 -6.34
CA PHE A 13 -13.97 18.51 -6.36
C PHE A 13 -12.96 18.70 -7.50
N ALA A 14 -12.78 17.70 -8.38
CA ALA A 14 -11.80 17.74 -9.48
C ALA A 14 -11.98 18.94 -10.44
N CYS A 15 -13.22 19.45 -10.58
CA CYS A 15 -13.56 20.54 -11.49
C CYS A 15 -13.50 21.95 -10.88
N HIS A 16 -13.31 22.08 -9.56
CA HIS A 16 -13.46 23.38 -8.88
C HIS A 16 -12.18 24.23 -8.89
N SER A 17 -11.01 23.64 -8.67
CA SER A 17 -9.75 24.38 -8.70
C SER A 17 -8.53 23.45 -8.79
N LEU A 18 -7.59 23.77 -9.68
CA LEU A 18 -6.39 22.98 -9.96
C LEU A 18 -5.55 22.70 -8.69
N LYS A 19 -5.44 23.68 -7.78
CA LYS A 19 -4.70 23.55 -6.51
C LYS A 19 -5.38 22.59 -5.52
N PHE A 20 -6.72 22.63 -5.45
CA PHE A 20 -7.50 21.73 -4.59
C PHE A 20 -7.46 20.30 -5.11
N THR A 21 -7.54 20.12 -6.43
CA THR A 21 -7.40 18.81 -7.07
C THR A 21 -6.06 18.17 -6.70
N PHE A 22 -4.93 18.86 -6.84
CA PHE A 22 -3.63 18.27 -6.45
C PHE A 22 -3.53 17.87 -4.97
N PHE A 23 -4.11 18.65 -4.06
CA PHE A 23 -4.13 18.30 -2.64
C PHE A 23 -4.97 17.04 -2.38
N PHE A 24 -6.15 16.96 -2.96
CA PHE A 24 -7.05 15.82 -2.82
C PHE A 24 -6.49 14.52 -3.40
N TRP A 25 -5.80 14.60 -4.55
CA TRP A 25 -5.11 13.46 -5.12
C TRP A 25 -4.01 12.91 -4.19
N ARG A 26 -3.23 13.77 -3.52
CA ARG A 26 -2.23 13.31 -2.53
C ARG A 26 -2.90 12.61 -1.34
N LEU A 27 -4.05 13.10 -0.93
CA LEU A 27 -4.79 12.54 0.20
C LEU A 27 -5.39 11.17 -0.14
N ASP A 28 -5.86 10.96 -1.37
CA ASP A 28 -6.30 9.65 -1.86
C ASP A 28 -5.15 8.63 -1.90
N TYR A 29 -3.99 9.02 -2.43
CA TYR A 29 -2.77 8.17 -2.39
C TYR A 29 -2.32 7.82 -0.96
N SER A 30 -2.45 8.76 -0.01
CA SER A 30 -2.20 8.51 1.40
C SER A 30 -3.22 7.52 1.98
N GLY A 31 -4.50 7.67 1.64
CA GLY A 31 -5.57 6.74 2.03
C GLY A 31 -5.30 5.30 1.59
N ILE A 32 -4.83 5.11 0.37
CA ILE A 32 -4.41 3.80 -0.15
C ILE A 32 -3.22 3.25 0.67
N SER A 33 -2.25 4.09 1.01
CA SER A 33 -1.12 3.65 1.81
C SER A 33 -1.55 3.21 3.22
N ILE A 34 -2.47 3.94 3.85
CA ILE A 34 -3.04 3.61 5.15
C ILE A 34 -3.83 2.30 5.09
N ILE A 35 -4.65 2.06 4.06
CA ILE A 35 -5.44 0.84 3.97
C ILE A 35 -4.54 -0.40 3.84
N ILE A 36 -3.44 -0.30 3.11
CA ILE A 36 -2.44 -1.37 2.98
C ILE A 36 -1.84 -1.68 4.35
N ILE A 37 -1.36 -0.68 5.10
CA ILE A 37 -0.78 -0.87 6.44
C ILE A 37 -1.79 -1.55 7.38
N CYS A 38 -3.03 -1.05 7.41
CA CYS A 38 -4.07 -1.60 8.27
C CYS A 38 -4.47 -3.04 7.88
N SER A 39 -4.42 -3.39 6.60
CA SER A 39 -4.69 -4.76 6.14
C SER A 39 -3.69 -5.77 6.69
N PHE A 40 -2.46 -5.38 7.00
CA PHE A 40 -1.46 -6.25 7.62
C PHE A 40 -1.60 -6.39 9.14
N PHE A 41 -2.29 -5.46 9.83
CA PHE A 41 -2.44 -5.53 11.29
C PHE A 41 -3.19 -6.78 11.73
N ALA A 42 -4.34 -7.08 11.10
CA ALA A 42 -5.17 -8.23 11.46
C ALA A 42 -4.43 -9.57 11.30
N PRO A 43 -3.90 -9.94 10.11
CA PRO A 43 -3.24 -11.24 9.93
C PRO A 43 -1.99 -11.40 10.80
N VAL A 44 -1.16 -10.35 10.96
CA VAL A 44 0.04 -10.42 11.81
C VAL A 44 -0.34 -10.55 13.29
N TYR A 45 -1.32 -9.79 13.76
CA TYR A 45 -1.78 -9.87 15.14
C TYR A 45 -2.35 -11.26 15.48
N TYR A 46 -3.18 -11.82 14.59
CA TYR A 46 -3.74 -13.16 14.80
C TYR A 46 -2.67 -14.27 14.68
N SER A 47 -1.73 -14.15 13.74
CA SER A 47 -0.68 -15.17 13.54
C SER A 47 0.32 -15.21 14.69
N PHE A 48 0.62 -14.06 15.32
CA PHE A 48 1.62 -13.95 16.38
C PHE A 48 1.02 -13.58 17.75
N CYS A 49 -0.27 -13.84 17.96
CA CYS A 49 -0.96 -13.53 19.22
C CYS A 49 -0.28 -14.20 20.43
N CYS A 50 0.28 -15.40 20.23
CA CYS A 50 0.99 -16.15 21.27
C CYS A 50 2.43 -15.65 21.52
N GLN A 51 3.00 -14.82 20.64
CA GLN A 51 4.37 -14.29 20.78
C GLN A 51 4.41 -12.77 20.58
N PRO A 52 4.18 -11.99 21.65
CA PRO A 52 4.02 -10.54 21.55
C PRO A 52 5.27 -9.81 21.03
N HIS A 53 6.45 -10.37 21.27
CA HIS A 53 7.71 -9.76 20.83
C HIS A 53 7.82 -9.71 19.29
N TRP A 54 7.48 -10.79 18.59
CA TRP A 54 7.51 -10.83 17.12
C TRP A 54 6.38 -10.02 16.51
N CYS A 55 5.19 -10.09 17.13
CA CYS A 55 4.05 -9.28 16.76
C CYS A 55 4.42 -7.78 16.73
N LEU A 56 4.98 -7.25 17.82
CA LEU A 56 5.40 -5.85 17.89
C LEU A 56 6.50 -5.50 16.88
N LEU A 57 7.47 -6.37 16.64
CA LEU A 57 8.52 -6.12 15.65
C LEU A 57 7.96 -6.00 14.23
N TYR A 58 7.08 -6.91 13.81
CA TYR A 58 6.48 -6.85 12.48
C TYR A 58 5.53 -5.66 12.33
N LEU A 59 4.66 -5.42 13.31
CA LEU A 59 3.72 -4.28 13.27
C LEU A 59 4.45 -2.92 13.30
N SER A 60 5.51 -2.78 14.09
CA SER A 60 6.31 -1.54 14.12
C SER A 60 7.06 -1.33 12.81
N SER A 61 7.65 -2.38 12.22
CA SER A 61 8.35 -2.27 10.94
C SER A 61 7.42 -1.78 9.82
N ILE A 62 6.22 -2.34 9.71
CA ILE A 62 5.28 -1.99 8.63
C ILE A 62 4.69 -0.59 8.81
N THR A 63 4.47 -0.16 10.06
CA THR A 63 4.06 1.22 10.35
C THR A 63 5.16 2.22 10.05
N ILE A 64 6.43 1.94 10.38
CA ILE A 64 7.55 2.83 10.07
C ILE A 64 7.68 3.00 8.54
N VAL A 65 7.70 1.91 7.78
CA VAL A 65 7.75 1.96 6.31
C VAL A 65 6.54 2.70 5.75
N GLY A 66 5.36 2.51 6.35
CA GLY A 66 4.14 3.20 5.97
C GLY A 66 4.13 4.70 6.21
N ILE A 67 4.64 5.14 7.36
CA ILE A 67 4.80 6.55 7.67
C ILE A 67 5.78 7.18 6.67
N LEU A 68 6.88 6.50 6.34
CA LEU A 68 7.82 6.98 5.31
C LEU A 68 7.14 7.15 3.95
N VAL A 69 6.31 6.19 3.53
CA VAL A 69 5.52 6.31 2.29
C VAL A 69 4.61 7.53 2.32
N ILE A 70 3.85 7.74 3.41
CA ILE A 70 2.94 8.89 3.55
C ILE A 70 3.73 10.21 3.50
N ILE A 71 4.86 10.30 4.20
CA ILE A 71 5.74 11.48 4.16
C ILE A 71 6.20 11.77 2.73
N THR A 72 6.60 10.74 1.96
CA THR A 72 7.02 10.95 0.56
C THR A 72 5.88 11.41 -0.37
N ILE A 73 4.62 11.10 -0.04
CA ILE A 73 3.45 11.55 -0.79
C ILE A 73 3.13 13.02 -0.47
N PHE A 74 3.30 13.43 0.80
CA PHE A 74 3.04 14.79 1.24
C PHE A 74 4.18 15.76 0.91
N ALA A 75 5.43 15.30 0.83
CA ALA A 75 6.60 16.12 0.56
C ALA A 75 6.75 16.42 -0.96
N PRO A 76 6.39 17.63 -1.45
CA PRO A 76 6.54 17.99 -2.86
C PRO A 76 8.00 17.98 -3.35
N ALA A 77 8.96 18.21 -2.45
CA ALA A 77 10.39 18.17 -2.75
C ALA A 77 10.88 16.76 -3.15
N LEU A 78 10.27 15.71 -2.58
CA LEU A 78 10.54 14.30 -2.90
C LEU A 78 9.70 13.80 -4.09
N THR A 79 8.89 14.67 -4.72
CA THR A 79 8.13 14.34 -5.93
C THR A 79 8.87 14.70 -7.22
N SER A 80 10.05 15.32 -7.12
CA SER A 80 10.96 15.53 -8.25
C SER A 80 11.31 14.19 -8.91
N GLY A 81 11.44 14.17 -10.25
CA GLY A 81 11.57 12.95 -11.06
C GLY A 81 12.67 11.98 -10.60
N THR A 82 13.71 12.48 -9.95
CA THR A 82 14.83 11.71 -9.39
C THR A 82 14.43 10.77 -8.25
N PHE A 83 13.39 11.08 -7.47
CA PHE A 83 12.95 10.29 -6.31
C PHE A 83 11.78 9.33 -6.64
N ARG A 84 11.38 9.24 -7.91
CA ARG A 84 10.32 8.34 -8.36
C ARG A 84 10.65 6.87 -8.07
N SER A 85 11.92 6.48 -8.24
CA SER A 85 12.42 5.15 -7.91
C SER A 85 12.40 4.88 -6.41
N PHE A 86 12.75 5.88 -5.58
CA PHE A 86 12.72 5.74 -4.12
C PHE A 86 11.30 5.44 -3.60
N ARG A 87 10.30 6.16 -4.11
CA ARG A 87 8.89 5.87 -3.82
C ARG A 87 8.47 4.47 -4.24
N ALA A 88 8.87 4.02 -5.44
CA ALA A 88 8.57 2.68 -5.90
C ALA A 88 9.20 1.62 -4.98
N VAL A 89 10.46 1.80 -4.60
CA VAL A 89 11.17 0.91 -3.66
C VAL A 89 10.46 0.88 -2.31
N LEU A 90 10.00 2.01 -1.76
CA LEU A 90 9.25 2.03 -0.50
C LEU A 90 7.92 1.26 -0.59
N PHE A 91 7.18 1.39 -1.70
CA PHE A 91 5.96 0.61 -1.91
C PHE A 91 6.25 -0.89 -2.06
N PHE A 92 7.32 -1.26 -2.78
CA PHE A 92 7.76 -2.64 -2.88
C PHE A 92 8.23 -3.19 -1.52
N ALA A 93 8.98 -2.41 -0.75
CA ALA A 93 9.44 -2.79 0.59
C ALA A 93 8.28 -2.96 1.56
N MET A 94 7.27 -2.09 1.51
CA MET A 94 6.04 -2.23 2.29
C MET A 94 5.32 -3.55 1.96
N GLY A 95 5.16 -3.88 0.69
CA GLY A 95 4.53 -5.14 0.27
C GLY A 95 5.37 -6.37 0.63
N PHE A 96 6.68 -6.31 0.41
CA PHE A 96 7.61 -7.41 0.70
C PHE A 96 7.76 -7.67 2.20
N SER A 97 7.61 -6.63 3.03
CA SER A 97 7.60 -6.77 4.49
C SER A 97 6.49 -7.70 5.00
N GLY A 98 5.43 -7.94 4.22
CA GLY A 98 4.38 -8.93 4.53
C GLY A 98 4.78 -10.38 4.26
N VAL A 99 5.73 -10.62 3.35
CA VAL A 99 6.20 -11.97 3.00
C VAL A 99 6.98 -12.61 4.15
N ILE A 100 7.71 -11.80 4.92
CA ILE A 100 8.52 -12.25 6.06
C ILE A 100 7.65 -12.84 7.20
N PRO A 101 6.63 -12.14 7.75
CA PRO A 101 5.75 -12.71 8.76
C PRO A 101 4.93 -13.89 8.21
N ALA A 102 4.55 -13.87 6.93
CA ALA A 102 3.89 -15.02 6.30
C ALA A 102 4.80 -16.27 6.27
N ALA A 103 6.05 -16.13 5.83
CA ALA A 103 7.02 -17.22 5.82
C ALA A 103 7.33 -17.74 7.24
N HIS A 104 7.47 -16.82 8.21
CA HIS A 104 7.71 -17.19 9.60
C HIS A 104 6.49 -17.93 10.20
N ALA A 105 5.26 -17.47 9.93
CA ALA A 105 4.04 -18.16 10.35
C ALA A 105 3.92 -19.57 9.74
N VAL A 106 4.29 -19.75 8.47
CA VAL A 106 4.30 -21.06 7.80
C VAL A 106 5.31 -22.00 8.46
N SER A 107 6.50 -21.51 8.80
CA SER A 107 7.52 -22.32 9.46
C SER A 107 7.09 -22.81 10.84
N LEU A 108 6.34 -21.98 11.58
CA LEU A 108 5.84 -22.28 12.93
C LEU A 108 4.64 -23.23 12.91
N TYR A 109 3.75 -23.07 11.92
CA TYR A 109 2.45 -23.77 11.86
C TYR A 109 2.34 -24.69 10.64
N PHE A 110 3.47 -25.29 10.21
CA PHE A 110 3.58 -26.10 8.99
C PHE A 110 2.57 -27.28 8.93
N HIS A 111 2.12 -27.75 10.09
CA HIS A 111 1.14 -28.84 10.21
C HIS A 111 -0.33 -28.42 10.09
N HIS A 112 -0.65 -27.12 10.14
CA HIS A 112 -2.03 -26.63 10.06
C HIS A 112 -2.38 -26.16 8.63
N PRO A 113 -3.36 -26.77 7.95
CA PRO A 113 -3.72 -26.45 6.57
C PRO A 113 -4.27 -25.03 6.38
N GLN A 114 -4.71 -24.38 7.47
CA GLN A 114 -5.26 -23.02 7.47
C GLN A 114 -4.20 -21.96 7.10
N VAL A 115 -2.93 -22.22 7.40
CA VAL A 115 -1.82 -21.29 7.09
C VAL A 115 -1.46 -21.33 5.62
N LEU A 116 -1.56 -22.50 4.98
CA LEU A 116 -1.40 -22.65 3.54
C LEU A 116 -2.50 -21.88 2.78
N VAL A 117 -3.75 -21.98 3.25
CA VAL A 117 -4.88 -21.26 2.68
C VAL A 117 -4.71 -19.74 2.81
N ALA A 118 -4.28 -19.26 3.99
CA ALA A 118 -3.97 -17.84 4.20
C ALA A 118 -2.88 -17.34 3.23
N LEU A 119 -1.83 -18.14 3.01
CA LEU A 119 -0.74 -17.81 2.09
C LEU A 119 -1.20 -17.75 0.63
N VAL A 120 -2.08 -18.67 0.21
CA VAL A 120 -2.70 -18.64 -1.13
C VAL A 120 -3.55 -17.38 -1.29
N TYR A 121 -4.32 -16.97 -0.27
CA TYR A 121 -5.08 -15.72 -0.31
C TYR A 121 -4.19 -14.48 -0.38
N GLU A 122 -3.08 -14.44 0.36
CA GLU A 122 -2.13 -13.32 0.30
C GLU A 122 -1.46 -13.22 -1.08
N ILE A 123 -1.02 -14.34 -1.66
CA ILE A 123 -0.44 -14.36 -3.02
C ILE A 123 -1.49 -13.93 -4.05
N THR A 124 -2.71 -14.44 -3.94
CA THR A 124 -3.81 -14.09 -4.87
C THR A 124 -4.13 -12.59 -4.79
N MET A 125 -4.20 -12.02 -3.59
CA MET A 125 -4.36 -10.58 -3.38
C MET A 125 -3.20 -9.78 -3.98
N GLY A 126 -1.96 -10.21 -3.74
CA GLY A 126 -0.76 -9.56 -4.29
C GLY A 126 -0.76 -9.53 -5.82
N LEU A 127 -1.09 -10.64 -6.47
CA LEU A 127 -1.22 -10.74 -7.93
C LEU A 127 -2.30 -9.79 -8.47
N PHE A 128 -3.44 -9.72 -7.77
CA PHE A 128 -4.54 -8.85 -8.19
C PHE A 128 -4.15 -7.37 -8.13
N VAL A 129 -3.47 -6.95 -7.05
CA VAL A 129 -2.97 -5.58 -6.87
C VAL A 129 -1.89 -5.23 -7.90
N CYS A 130 -0.98 -6.15 -8.22
CA CYS A 130 0.04 -5.96 -9.26
C CYS A 130 -0.57 -5.83 -10.67
N CYS A 131 -1.54 -6.68 -10.99
CA CYS A 131 -2.25 -6.63 -12.27
C CYS A 131 -3.02 -5.30 -12.40
N TRP A 132 -3.77 -4.92 -11.37
CA TRP A 132 -4.50 -3.65 -11.29
C TRP A 132 -3.58 -2.43 -11.46
N SER A 133 -2.44 -2.43 -10.77
CA SER A 133 -1.44 -1.35 -10.85
C SER A 133 -0.83 -1.22 -12.24
N SER A 134 -0.60 -2.34 -12.93
CA SER A 134 -0.09 -2.36 -14.31
C SER A 134 -1.10 -1.75 -15.29
N VAL A 135 -2.37 -2.11 -15.14
CA VAL A 135 -3.49 -1.56 -15.95
C VAL A 135 -3.66 -0.06 -15.72
N LEU A 136 -3.60 0.41 -14.47
CA LEU A 136 -3.66 1.83 -14.12
C LEU A 136 -2.49 2.62 -14.72
N ARG A 137 -1.27 2.09 -14.65
CA ARG A 137 -0.10 2.72 -15.31
C ARG A 137 -0.31 2.82 -16.82
N TYR A 138 -0.84 1.78 -17.44
CA TYR A 138 -1.12 1.77 -18.88
C TYR A 138 -2.15 2.84 -19.25
N LYS A 139 -3.19 3.02 -18.43
CA LYS A 139 -4.26 3.99 -18.67
C LYS A 139 -3.81 5.44 -18.40
N VAL A 140 -3.08 5.67 -17.30
CA VAL A 140 -2.47 6.97 -16.97
C VAL A 140 -1.42 7.40 -18.00
N SER A 141 -0.60 6.46 -18.48
CA SER A 141 0.39 6.75 -19.53
C SER A 141 -0.28 7.21 -20.82
N ARG A 142 -1.42 6.58 -21.19
CA ARG A 142 -2.21 7.02 -22.35
C ARG A 142 -2.87 8.37 -22.17
N GLU A 143 -3.50 8.64 -21.02
CA GLU A 143 -4.17 9.93 -20.79
C GLU A 143 -3.21 11.12 -20.72
N MET A 144 -2.00 10.92 -20.19
CA MET A 144 -0.95 11.96 -20.18
C MET A 144 -0.43 12.26 -21.60
N GLU A 145 -0.38 11.26 -22.47
CA GLU A 145 0.03 11.41 -23.88
C GLU A 145 -1.04 12.15 -24.71
N THR A 146 -2.33 11.94 -24.42
CA THR A 146 -3.43 12.65 -25.09
C THR A 146 -3.61 14.11 -24.63
N ARG A 147 -3.15 14.50 -23.43
CA ARG A 147 -3.26 15.89 -22.94
C ARG A 147 -2.07 16.79 -23.32
N TYR A 148 -1.01 16.23 -23.91
CA TYR A 148 0.18 16.96 -24.37
C TYR A 148 0.31 17.01 -25.90
N ILE A 149 -0.76 16.64 -26.62
CA ILE A 149 -0.94 16.84 -28.07
C ILE A 149 -2.16 17.74 -28.28
#